data_AF-A0A9W7FB72-F1
#
_entry.id   AF-A0A9W7FB72-F1
#
_cell.length_a   1.000
_cell.length_b   1.000
_cell.length_c   1.000
_cell.angle_alpha   90.00
_cell.angle_beta   90.00
_cell.angle_gamma   90.00
#
_symmetry.space_group_name_H-M   'P 1'
#
loop_
_entity.id
_entity.type
_entity.pdbx_description
1 polymer ?
#
loop_
_entity_poly.entity_id
_entity_poly.type
_entity_poly.pdbx_seq_one_letter_code
_entity_poly.pdbx_strand_id
1 'polypeptide(L)'
;MSSKSIPSDMTMVRKCVSRMYGVLTCDSELKSFFDNTVPHFINKVEEGDESHELEWTNLYESFECLMESKLEDIALEMGFSNHSEFFSALRSSLVTASEGKATLTKEQRMMDMLVASYDYEKFVLLMKIKARNRLQKLREREREREREREESKHVGDDEDDEEEEKDGVGEGKEDDVNEMFLDDDDEDD
;
A
#
# COMPACT_ATOMS: atom_id res chain seq x y z
N MET A 1 -28.66 -23.10 -28.69
CA MET A 1 -28.80 -22.31 -27.45
C MET A 1 -27.64 -22.70 -26.55
N SER A 2 -26.62 -21.83 -26.44
CA SER A 2 -25.45 -22.11 -25.60
C SER A 2 -25.83 -21.98 -24.13
N SER A 3 -25.83 -23.12 -23.44
CA SER A 3 -25.87 -23.19 -21.99
C SER A 3 -24.61 -22.53 -21.45
N LYS A 4 -24.69 -21.25 -21.08
CA LYS A 4 -23.63 -20.62 -20.29
C LYS A 4 -23.61 -21.34 -18.95
N SER A 5 -22.63 -22.23 -18.78
CA SER A 5 -22.36 -22.87 -17.50
C SER A 5 -22.15 -21.77 -16.47
N ILE A 6 -23.00 -21.75 -15.44
CA ILE A 6 -22.82 -20.87 -14.29
C ILE A 6 -21.41 -21.16 -13.75
N PRO A 7 -20.50 -20.16 -13.72
CA PRO A 7 -19.19 -20.38 -13.15
C PRO A 7 -19.37 -20.94 -11.75
N SER A 8 -18.65 -22.01 -11.40
CA SER A 8 -18.59 -22.46 -10.01
C SER A 8 -18.37 -21.24 -9.11
N ASP A 9 -19.22 -21.08 -8.11
CA ASP A 9 -19.32 -19.90 -7.23
C ASP A 9 -17.94 -19.39 -6.78
N MET A 10 -17.03 -20.32 -6.48
CA MET A 10 -15.64 -20.08 -6.07
C MET A 10 -14.74 -19.41 -7.13
N THR A 11 -15.09 -19.49 -8.41
CA THR A 11 -14.32 -18.89 -9.51
C THR A 11 -14.69 -17.42 -9.71
N MET A 12 -15.98 -17.07 -9.55
CA MET A 12 -16.43 -15.67 -9.58
C MET A 12 -15.89 -14.92 -8.37
N VAL A 13 -16.00 -15.56 -7.20
CA VAL A 13 -15.43 -15.11 -5.94
C VAL A 13 -13.94 -14.77 -6.05
N ARG A 14 -13.11 -15.72 -6.53
CA ARG A 14 -11.66 -15.46 -6.68
C ARG A 14 -11.36 -14.33 -7.64
N LYS A 15 -12.13 -14.21 -8.73
CA LYS A 15 -12.00 -13.07 -9.66
C LYS A 15 -12.36 -11.74 -9.01
N CYS A 16 -13.40 -11.71 -8.18
CA CYS A 16 -13.77 -10.50 -7.42
C CYS A 16 -12.64 -10.10 -6.48
N VAL A 17 -12.14 -11.04 -5.69
CA VAL A 17 -11.03 -10.81 -4.74
C VAL A 17 -9.77 -10.35 -5.47
N SER A 18 -9.37 -10.99 -6.56
CA SER A 18 -8.21 -10.57 -7.35
C SER A 18 -8.39 -9.19 -7.99
N ARG A 19 -9.59 -8.87 -8.50
CA ARG A 19 -9.88 -7.56 -9.08
C ARG A 19 -9.85 -6.46 -8.02
N MET A 20 -10.50 -6.70 -6.89
CA MET A 20 -10.48 -5.80 -5.73
C MET A 20 -9.07 -5.59 -5.23
N TYR A 21 -8.28 -6.65 -5.09
CA TYR A 21 -6.89 -6.52 -4.70
C TYR A 21 -6.12 -5.61 -5.66
N GLY A 22 -6.30 -5.79 -6.97
CA GLY A 22 -5.65 -4.93 -7.98
C GLY A 22 -6.09 -3.47 -7.88
N VAL A 23 -7.37 -3.19 -7.67
CA VAL A 23 -7.84 -1.81 -7.46
C VAL A 23 -7.28 -1.25 -6.17
N LEU A 24 -7.41 -1.96 -5.05
CA LEU A 24 -7.01 -1.44 -3.74
C LEU A 24 -5.50 -1.30 -3.54
N THR A 25 -4.68 -1.95 -4.39
CA THR A 25 -3.21 -1.85 -4.31
C THR A 25 -2.58 -1.03 -5.43
N CYS A 26 -3.18 -0.99 -6.62
CA CYS A 26 -2.60 -0.32 -7.79
C CYS A 26 -3.37 0.93 -8.25
N ASP A 27 -4.53 1.23 -7.66
CA ASP A 27 -5.29 2.43 -8.04
C ASP A 27 -4.54 3.70 -7.63
N SER A 28 -4.36 4.60 -8.61
CA SER A 28 -3.59 5.84 -8.43
C SER A 28 -4.27 6.83 -7.51
N GLU A 29 -5.61 6.83 -7.43
CA GLU A 29 -6.34 7.75 -6.55
C GLU A 29 -6.24 7.28 -5.09
N LEU A 30 -6.38 5.98 -4.83
CA LEU A 30 -6.12 5.40 -3.51
C LEU A 30 -4.67 5.60 -3.09
N LYS A 31 -3.72 5.41 -4.01
CA LYS A 31 -2.30 5.68 -3.75
C LYS A 31 -2.07 7.15 -3.39
N SER A 32 -2.58 8.07 -4.21
CA SER A 32 -2.51 9.51 -3.96
C SER A 32 -3.14 9.90 -2.62
N PHE A 33 -4.28 9.31 -2.29
CA PHE A 33 -4.95 9.52 -1.01
C PHE A 33 -4.03 9.13 0.16
N PHE A 34 -3.46 7.92 0.16
CA PHE A 34 -2.54 7.50 1.22
C PHE A 34 -1.27 8.34 1.28
N ASP A 35 -0.69 8.70 0.12
CA ASP A 35 0.52 9.52 0.04
C ASP A 35 0.33 10.90 0.67
N ASN A 36 -0.86 11.49 0.52
CA ASN A 36 -1.22 12.78 1.10
C ASN A 36 -1.71 12.69 2.55
N THR A 37 -2.33 11.56 2.94
CA THR A 37 -2.99 11.42 4.25
C THR A 37 -2.06 10.88 5.34
N VAL A 38 -1.23 9.88 5.02
CA VAL A 38 -0.31 9.24 5.98
C VAL A 38 0.61 10.24 6.72
N PRO A 39 1.14 11.30 6.08
CA PRO A 39 1.96 12.30 6.76
C PRO A 39 1.29 12.95 7.99
N HIS A 40 -0.04 13.12 7.98
CA HIS A 40 -0.80 13.68 9.11
C HIS A 40 -0.72 12.81 10.38
N PHE A 41 -0.42 11.52 10.24
CA PHE A 41 -0.35 10.57 11.34
C PHE A 41 1.08 10.37 11.87
N ILE A 42 2.12 10.84 11.17
CA ILE A 42 3.53 10.55 11.51
C ILE A 42 3.87 11.10 12.90
N ASN A 43 3.61 12.39 13.14
CA ASN A 43 3.94 13.03 14.41
C ASN A 43 3.25 12.33 15.59
N LYS A 44 1.99 11.91 15.40
CA LYS A 44 1.21 11.22 16.44
C LYS A 44 1.70 9.82 16.73
N VAL A 45 2.18 9.10 15.71
CA VAL A 45 2.81 7.80 15.90
C VAL A 45 4.16 7.94 16.64
N GLU A 46 4.94 8.99 16.38
CA GLU A 46 6.21 9.24 17.07
C GLU A 46 6.01 9.65 18.53
N GLU A 47 5.00 10.47 18.82
CA GLU A 47 4.65 10.91 20.18
C GLU A 47 4.01 9.80 21.02
N GLY A 48 3.59 8.69 20.40
CA GLY A 48 2.81 7.64 21.07
C GLY A 48 1.42 8.12 21.50
N ASP A 49 0.90 9.15 20.85
CA ASP A 49 -0.35 9.80 21.21
C ASP A 49 -1.55 8.99 20.67
N GLU A 50 -2.43 8.61 21.59
CA GLU A 50 -3.67 7.91 21.29
C GLU A 50 -4.81 8.87 20.94
N SER A 51 -4.62 10.18 21.07
CA SER A 51 -5.64 11.18 20.75
C SER A 51 -6.03 11.13 19.27
N HIS A 52 -7.30 11.49 19.02
CA HIS A 52 -7.86 11.60 17.69
C HIS A 52 -8.01 13.08 17.34
N GLU A 53 -7.59 13.45 16.14
CA GLU A 53 -7.71 14.82 15.66
C GLU A 53 -8.98 15.03 14.84
N LEU A 54 -9.55 16.24 14.90
CA LEU A 54 -10.74 16.60 14.12
C LEU A 54 -10.51 16.47 12.61
N GLU A 55 -9.28 16.71 12.14
CA GLU A 55 -8.94 16.56 10.72
C GLU A 55 -9.03 15.10 10.24
N TRP A 56 -8.84 14.12 11.12
CA TRP A 56 -8.91 12.71 10.76
C TRP A 56 -10.32 12.27 10.38
N THR A 57 -11.34 12.90 10.95
CA THR A 57 -12.73 12.66 10.55
C THR A 57 -12.96 13.08 9.09
N ASN A 58 -12.47 14.26 8.68
CA ASN A 58 -12.60 14.72 7.29
C ASN A 58 -11.82 13.82 6.31
N LEU A 59 -10.65 13.32 6.74
CA LEU A 59 -9.86 12.37 5.97
C LEU A 59 -10.59 11.03 5.83
N TYR A 60 -11.26 10.57 6.89
CA TYR A 60 -12.08 9.37 6.87
C TYR A 60 -13.29 9.51 5.93
N GLU A 61 -14.03 10.61 5.99
CA GLU A 61 -15.15 10.86 5.07
C GLU A 61 -14.68 10.83 3.60
N SER A 62 -13.52 11.43 3.33
CA SER A 62 -12.91 11.39 1.98
C SER A 62 -12.52 9.98 1.56
N PHE A 63 -12.00 9.17 2.49
CA PHE A 63 -11.66 7.77 2.26
C PHE A 63 -12.90 6.92 1.99
N GLU A 64 -13.95 7.09 2.80
CA GLU A 64 -15.21 6.38 2.68
C GLU A 64 -15.85 6.63 1.31
N CYS A 65 -15.95 7.89 0.88
CA CYS A 65 -16.47 8.24 -0.45
C CYS A 65 -15.63 7.63 -1.59
N LEU A 66 -14.30 7.66 -1.46
CA LEU A 66 -13.41 7.08 -2.47
C LEU A 66 -13.60 5.56 -2.55
N MET A 67 -13.64 4.88 -1.41
CA MET A 67 -13.84 3.44 -1.33
C MET A 67 -15.21 3.04 -1.87
N GLU A 68 -16.28 3.75 -1.51
CA GLU A 68 -17.63 3.50 -2.02
C GLU A 68 -17.68 3.59 -3.54
N SER A 69 -17.11 4.64 -4.13
CA SER A 69 -17.03 4.78 -5.59
C SER A 69 -16.28 3.62 -6.24
N LYS A 70 -15.14 3.19 -5.69
CA LYS A 70 -14.36 2.07 -6.24
C LYS A 70 -15.11 0.74 -6.12
N LEU A 71 -15.82 0.53 -5.02
CA LEU A 71 -16.60 -0.69 -4.80
C LEU A 71 -17.81 -0.76 -5.73
N GLU A 72 -18.46 0.38 -6.00
CA GLU A 72 -19.53 0.47 -6.99
C GLU A 72 -19.03 0.13 -8.40
N ASP A 73 -17.90 0.71 -8.83
CA ASP A 73 -17.27 0.42 -10.11
C ASP A 73 -16.97 -1.08 -10.26
N ILE A 74 -16.37 -1.70 -9.23
CA ILE A 74 -16.06 -3.13 -9.23
C ILE A 74 -17.34 -3.97 -9.28
N ALA A 75 -18.37 -3.60 -8.52
CA ALA A 75 -19.64 -4.32 -8.52
C ALA A 75 -20.27 -4.33 -9.92
N LEU A 76 -20.28 -3.17 -10.59
CA LEU A 76 -20.80 -3.02 -11.95
C LEU A 76 -19.96 -3.81 -12.98
N GLU A 77 -18.63 -3.72 -12.91
CA GLU A 77 -17.71 -4.48 -13.78
C GLU A 77 -17.93 -6.00 -13.67
N MET A 78 -18.18 -6.49 -12.45
CA MET A 78 -18.40 -7.90 -12.17
C MET A 78 -19.83 -8.37 -12.47
N GLY A 79 -20.71 -7.46 -12.89
CA GLY A 79 -22.08 -7.76 -13.28
C GLY A 79 -23.04 -7.96 -12.10
N PHE A 80 -22.72 -7.42 -10.93
CA PHE A 80 -23.66 -7.36 -9.81
C PHE A 80 -24.70 -6.26 -10.05
N SER A 81 -25.93 -6.52 -9.61
CA SER A 81 -27.05 -5.59 -9.84
C SER A 81 -27.02 -4.40 -8.88
N ASN A 82 -26.34 -4.57 -7.73
CA ASN A 82 -26.21 -3.57 -6.68
C ASN A 82 -25.05 -3.94 -5.73
N HIS A 83 -24.60 -2.93 -4.98
CA HIS A 83 -23.55 -3.05 -3.98
C HIS A 83 -23.86 -4.10 -2.89
N SER A 84 -25.12 -4.29 -2.50
CA SER A 84 -25.49 -5.27 -1.46
C SER A 84 -25.24 -6.71 -1.89
N GLU A 85 -25.52 -7.06 -3.16
CA GLU A 85 -25.23 -8.39 -3.72
C GLU A 85 -23.72 -8.66 -3.75
N PHE A 86 -22.95 -7.65 -4.16
CA PHE A 86 -21.49 -7.70 -4.18
C PHE A 86 -20.90 -7.94 -2.79
N PHE A 87 -21.35 -7.18 -1.77
CA PHE A 87 -20.89 -7.34 -0.39
C PHE A 87 -21.23 -8.71 0.21
N SER A 88 -22.42 -9.24 -0.10
CA SER A 88 -22.79 -10.58 0.36
C SER A 88 -21.88 -11.65 -0.26
N ALA A 89 -21.61 -11.57 -1.56
CA ALA A 89 -20.72 -12.50 -2.25
C ALA A 89 -19.29 -12.43 -1.71
N LEU A 90 -18.82 -11.21 -1.43
CA LEU A 90 -17.51 -10.98 -0.83
C LEU A 90 -17.42 -11.61 0.56
N ARG A 91 -18.37 -11.32 1.44
CA ARG A 91 -18.38 -11.85 2.81
C ARG A 91 -18.38 -13.39 2.82
N SER A 92 -19.17 -14.01 1.96
CA SER A 92 -19.20 -15.47 1.83
C SER A 92 -17.87 -16.04 1.34
N SER A 93 -17.22 -15.39 0.36
CA SER A 93 -15.88 -15.76 -0.10
C SER A 93 -14.85 -15.77 1.03
N LEU A 94 -14.87 -14.71 1.84
CA LEU A 94 -13.85 -14.45 2.85
C LEU A 94 -13.95 -15.43 4.01
N VAL A 95 -15.17 -15.80 4.40
CA VAL A 95 -15.40 -16.85 5.39
C VAL A 95 -14.81 -18.17 4.88
N THR A 96 -15.06 -18.54 3.62
CA THR A 96 -14.50 -19.80 3.08
C THR A 96 -12.98 -19.75 2.87
N ALA A 97 -12.42 -18.58 2.55
CA ALA A 97 -10.97 -18.40 2.46
C ALA A 97 -10.28 -18.55 3.83
N SER A 98 -10.91 -18.07 4.91
CA SER A 98 -10.36 -18.16 6.28
C SER A 98 -10.34 -19.58 6.86
N GLU A 99 -11.18 -20.49 6.35
CA GLU A 99 -11.24 -21.89 6.76
C GLU A 99 -10.13 -22.75 6.12
N GLY A 100 -9.54 -22.28 5.02
CA GLY A 100 -8.35 -22.88 4.40
C GLY A 100 -7.10 -22.19 4.90
N LYS A 101 -6.12 -22.93 5.41
CA LYS A 101 -4.80 -22.43 5.88
C LYS A 101 -3.90 -21.85 4.76
N ALA A 102 -4.43 -21.02 3.87
CA ALA A 102 -3.69 -20.38 2.78
C ALA A 102 -3.38 -18.93 3.15
N THR A 103 -2.09 -18.62 3.22
CA THR A 103 -1.44 -17.30 3.14
C THR A 103 -2.36 -16.08 3.32
N LEU A 104 -2.73 -15.84 4.58
CA LEU A 104 -3.59 -14.77 5.10
C LEU A 104 -3.00 -13.34 4.93
N THR A 105 -2.16 -13.05 3.94
CA THR A 105 -1.51 -11.72 3.85
C THR A 105 -2.19 -10.81 2.83
N LYS A 106 -2.51 -11.29 1.63
CA LYS A 106 -3.09 -10.45 0.56
C LYS A 106 -4.57 -10.20 0.78
N GLU A 107 -5.33 -11.26 1.03
CA GLU A 107 -6.76 -11.22 1.33
C GLU A 107 -7.04 -10.46 2.64
N GLN A 108 -6.18 -10.62 3.65
CA GLN A 108 -6.32 -9.89 4.91
C GLN A 108 -6.07 -8.39 4.72
N ARG A 109 -5.04 -7.98 3.96
CA ARG A 109 -4.80 -6.55 3.67
C ARG A 109 -5.98 -5.91 2.94
N MET A 110 -6.59 -6.64 2.00
CA MET A 110 -7.83 -6.21 1.36
C MET A 110 -8.95 -6.05 2.38
N MET A 111 -9.09 -7.01 3.29
CA MET A 111 -10.09 -6.94 4.36
C MET A 111 -9.89 -5.78 5.31
N ASP A 112 -8.65 -5.51 5.69
CA ASP A 112 -8.34 -4.40 6.58
C ASP A 112 -8.73 -3.06 5.92
N MET A 113 -8.52 -2.91 4.61
CA MET A 113 -8.97 -1.72 3.86
C MET A 113 -10.49 -1.61 3.76
N LEU A 114 -11.19 -2.72 3.54
CA LEU A 114 -12.66 -2.73 3.49
C LEU A 114 -13.28 -2.46 4.85
N VAL A 115 -12.75 -3.07 5.91
CA VAL A 115 -13.21 -2.81 7.27
C VAL A 115 -12.95 -1.36 7.63
N ALA A 116 -11.77 -0.84 7.28
CA ALA A 116 -11.44 0.57 7.44
C ALA A 116 -12.36 1.52 6.67
N SER A 117 -13.05 1.09 5.60
CA SER A 117 -13.98 1.98 4.88
C SER A 117 -15.35 2.10 5.53
N TYR A 118 -15.65 1.27 6.55
CA TYR A 118 -16.92 1.32 7.30
C TYR A 118 -16.73 1.60 8.79
N ASP A 119 -15.48 1.67 9.24
CA ASP A 119 -15.14 1.83 10.64
C ASP A 119 -13.99 2.82 10.79
N TYR A 120 -14.31 3.98 11.34
CA TYR A 120 -13.36 5.07 11.60
C TYR A 120 -12.19 4.65 12.49
N GLU A 121 -12.40 3.84 13.53
CA GLU A 121 -11.32 3.40 14.41
C GLU A 121 -10.34 2.50 13.64
N LYS A 122 -10.87 1.66 12.76
CA LYS A 122 -10.07 0.78 11.90
C LYS A 122 -9.32 1.57 10.84
N PHE A 123 -9.92 2.62 10.29
CA PHE A 123 -9.23 3.59 9.44
C PHE A 123 -8.05 4.26 10.15
N VAL A 124 -8.26 4.81 11.35
CA VAL A 124 -7.20 5.45 12.13
C VAL A 124 -6.09 4.45 12.43
N LEU A 125 -6.44 3.21 12.80
CA LEU A 125 -5.47 2.15 13.02
C LEU A 125 -4.65 1.84 11.75
N LEU A 126 -5.31 1.70 10.60
CA LEU A 126 -4.66 1.49 9.31
C LEU A 126 -3.68 2.63 8.98
N MET A 127 -4.09 3.88 9.19
CA MET A 127 -3.25 5.05 8.95
C MET A 127 -2.04 5.10 9.88
N LYS A 128 -2.23 4.81 11.18
CA LYS A 128 -1.12 4.72 12.14
C LYS A 128 -0.13 3.60 11.78
N ILE A 129 -0.61 2.43 11.31
CA ILE A 129 0.25 1.35 10.82
C ILE A 129 1.05 1.81 9.59
N LYS A 130 0.39 2.42 8.60
CA LYS A 130 1.06 2.94 7.39
C LYS A 130 2.10 4.01 7.72
N ALA A 131 1.78 4.92 8.65
CA ALA A 131 2.70 5.95 9.12
C ALA A 131 3.93 5.35 9.81
N ARG A 132 3.74 4.35 10.68
CA ARG A 132 4.84 3.62 11.33
C ARG A 132 5.76 2.95 10.30
N ASN A 133 5.18 2.24 9.33
CA ASN A 133 5.95 1.56 8.29
C ASN A 133 6.74 2.56 7.43
N ARG A 134 6.13 3.69 7.08
CA ARG A 134 6.81 4.76 6.34
C ARG A 134 7.98 5.33 7.13
N LEU A 135 7.80 5.58 8.43
CA LEU A 135 8.84 6.07 9.31
C LEU A 135 9.98 5.06 9.48
N GLN A 136 9.66 3.77 9.59
CA GLN A 136 10.66 2.71 9.65
C GLN A 136 11.53 2.69 8.38
N LYS A 137 10.91 2.74 7.19
CA LYS A 137 11.63 2.79 5.90
C LYS A 137 12.52 4.03 5.77
N LEU A 138 12.06 5.19 6.25
CA LEU A 138 12.87 6.41 6.25
C LEU A 138 14.13 6.24 7.12
N ARG A 139 13.97 5.68 8.33
CA ARG A 139 15.10 5.43 9.25
C ARG A 139 16.07 4.38 8.70
N GLU A 140 15.57 3.36 8.01
CA GLU A 140 16.43 2.35 7.37
C GLU A 140 17.29 2.96 6.26
N ARG A 141 16.69 3.78 5.38
CA ARG A 141 17.43 4.50 4.33
C ARG A 141 18.46 5.48 4.87
N GLU A 142 18.17 6.13 5.99
CA GLU A 142 19.14 7.01 6.65
C GLU A 142 20.36 6.22 7.14
N ARG A 143 20.16 5.06 7.76
CA ARG A 143 21.25 4.19 8.22
C ARG A 143 22.07 3.63 7.05
N GLU A 144 21.42 3.29 5.94
CA GLU A 144 22.10 2.81 4.73
C GLU A 144 23.03 3.88 4.16
N ARG A 145 22.53 5.12 4.02
CA ARG A 145 23.34 6.27 3.59
C ARG A 145 24.49 6.60 4.53
N GLU A 146 24.32 6.37 5.84
CA GLU A 146 25.41 6.53 6.81
C GLU A 146 26.51 5.49 6.60
N ARG A 147 26.14 4.21 6.37
CA ARG A 147 27.10 3.14 6.07
C ARG A 147 27.89 3.42 4.78
N GLU A 148 27.21 3.80 3.71
CA GLU A 148 27.86 4.16 2.44
C GLU A 148 28.88 5.30 2.60
N ARG A 149 28.57 6.30 3.45
CA ARG A 149 29.48 7.40 3.76
C ARG A 149 30.67 6.99 4.60
N GLU A 150 30.51 6.04 5.52
CA GLU A 150 31.60 5.50 6.33
C GLU A 150 32.54 4.62 5.51
N GLU A 151 32.00 3.79 4.61
CA GLU A 151 32.78 2.96 3.68
C GLU A 151 33.57 3.83 2.67
N SER A 152 32.97 4.92 2.18
CA SER A 152 33.62 5.86 1.27
C SER A 152 34.73 6.69 1.92
N LYS A 153 34.82 6.73 3.26
CA LYS A 153 35.88 7.44 4.00
C LYS A 153 37.10 6.57 4.31
N HIS A 154 37.06 5.27 4.03
CA HIS A 154 38.15 4.34 4.35
C HIS A 154 39.04 3.98 3.14
N VAL A 155 38.83 4.63 1.99
CA VAL A 155 39.66 4.48 0.77
C VAL A 155 40.38 5.81 0.51
N GLY A 156 41.49 6.06 1.21
CA GLY A 156 42.23 7.31 1.01
C GLY A 156 43.28 7.59 2.06
N ASP A 157 44.13 6.60 2.35
CA ASP A 157 45.42 6.86 3.00
C ASP A 157 46.42 5.78 2.51
N ASP A 158 46.77 5.85 1.22
CA ASP A 158 48.04 5.35 0.70
C ASP A 158 48.29 5.96 -0.71
N GLU A 159 49.05 7.05 -0.68
CA GLU A 159 50.13 7.47 -1.59
C GLU A 159 49.91 7.65 -3.12
N ASP A 160 50.20 8.90 -3.53
CA ASP A 160 50.96 9.34 -4.71
C ASP A 160 50.48 9.01 -6.15
N ASP A 161 50.30 10.09 -6.92
CA ASP A 161 51.07 10.41 -8.15
C ASP A 161 50.24 10.94 -9.35
N GLU A 162 50.72 12.09 -9.82
CA GLU A 162 50.57 12.80 -11.11
C GLU A 162 49.23 13.37 -11.63
N GLU A 163 49.35 14.66 -11.97
CA GLU A 163 48.41 15.55 -12.65
C GLU A 163 48.08 15.08 -14.08
N GLU A 164 46.79 15.03 -14.43
CA GLU A 164 46.35 15.33 -15.80
C GLU A 164 45.05 16.13 -15.79
N GLU A 165 45.13 17.36 -16.30
CA GLU A 165 43.98 18.20 -16.64
C GLU A 165 43.07 17.50 -17.66
N LYS A 166 41.77 17.41 -17.35
CA LYS A 166 40.77 17.34 -18.42
C LYS A 166 39.44 17.97 -18.02
N ASP A 167 39.17 19.10 -18.68
CA ASP A 167 37.86 19.69 -18.91
C ASP A 167 36.83 18.66 -19.37
N GLY A 168 35.61 18.72 -18.83
CA GLY A 168 34.52 17.86 -19.30
C GLY A 168 33.20 17.98 -18.56
N VAL A 169 32.52 19.12 -18.78
CA VAL A 169 31.05 19.28 -18.93
C VAL A 169 30.15 18.41 -18.03
N GLY A 170 29.55 19.06 -17.04
CA GLY A 170 28.39 18.53 -16.33
C GLY A 170 27.12 18.60 -17.17
N GLU A 171 26.39 17.49 -17.20
CA GLU A 171 24.94 17.49 -17.40
C GLU A 171 24.32 16.60 -16.32
N GLY A 172 23.42 17.23 -15.55
CA GLY A 172 22.69 16.61 -14.46
C GLY A 172 21.83 15.45 -14.98
N LYS A 173 22.05 14.28 -14.38
CA LYS A 173 21.04 13.22 -14.38
C LYS A 173 20.04 13.55 -13.29
N GLU A 174 18.82 13.81 -13.74
CA GLU A 174 17.63 13.85 -12.91
C GLU A 174 17.39 12.42 -12.41
N ASP A 175 17.48 12.25 -11.08
CA ASP A 175 17.18 10.98 -10.43
C ASP A 175 15.69 10.69 -10.55
N ASP A 176 15.37 9.73 -11.42
CA ASP A 176 14.06 9.11 -11.57
C ASP A 176 13.84 8.15 -10.39
N VAL A 177 13.43 8.68 -9.23
CA VAL A 177 13.00 7.87 -8.07
C VAL A 177 11.53 7.50 -8.26
N ASN A 178 11.30 6.44 -9.04
CA ASN A 178 10.00 5.79 -9.13
C ASN A 178 10.12 4.26 -8.98
N GLU A 179 10.72 3.79 -7.89
CA GLU A 179 10.69 2.38 -7.47
C GLU A 179 10.47 2.29 -5.97
N MET A 180 9.25 2.57 -5.50
CA MET A 180 8.92 2.35 -4.08
C MET A 180 7.45 2.01 -3.88
N PHE A 181 6.95 1.01 -4.59
CA PHE A 181 5.76 0.32 -4.12
C PHE A 181 5.86 -1.14 -4.54
N LEU A 182 6.13 -2.00 -3.55
CA LEU A 182 6.13 -3.46 -3.59
C LEU A 182 7.47 -4.16 -3.83
N ASP A 183 8.52 -3.76 -3.13
CA ASP A 183 9.52 -4.72 -2.65
C ASP A 183 9.56 -4.60 -1.13
N ASP A 184 9.10 -5.66 -0.47
CA ASP A 184 9.53 -6.14 0.84
C ASP A 184 9.17 -7.63 0.84
N ASP A 185 10.14 -8.40 0.37
CA ASP A 185 10.60 -9.68 0.92
C ASP A 185 9.54 -10.75 1.22
N ASP A 186 9.29 -11.58 0.21
CA ASP A 186 9.13 -13.02 0.42
C ASP A 186 10.54 -13.65 0.47
N GLU A 187 11.24 -13.53 1.61
CA GLU A 187 12.34 -14.45 1.98
C GLU A 187 12.21 -14.81 3.48
N ASP A 188 11.21 -15.64 3.78
CA ASP A 188 11.25 -16.54 4.93
C ASP A 188 11.73 -17.91 4.41
N ASP A 189 12.98 -18.28 4.72
CA ASP A 189 13.43 -19.68 4.91
C ASP A 189 14.52 -19.73 5.99
#